data_AF-A0A6J5YMW8-F1
#
_entry.id   AF-A0A6J5YMW8-F1
#
_cell.length_a   1.000
_cell.length_b   1.000
_cell.length_c   1.000
_cell.angle_alpha   90.00
_cell.angle_beta   90.00
_cell.angle_gamma   90.00
#
_symmetry.space_group_name_H-M   'P 1'
#
loop_
_entity.id
_entity.type
_entity.pdbx_description
1 polymer ?
#
loop_
_entity_poly.entity_id
_entity_poly.type
_entity_poly.pdbx_seq_one_letter_code
_entity_poly.pdbx_strand_id
1 'polypeptide(L)'
;MAAHLAGVTTAVATCGTAFGDEHIRIIRRLLMDADAFRGEVIFTFDGDAAGQKAALRAFEDDQKFVAQTFVAVEPNGMDPCELRQAHGDDAVRNLVARRVPLFEFAIKSVIANYDIKSAEGRVTALNQVAPLIARIRDASLRPEYVRLLAGWLGMEVDVVSTAVKKTGRSSELQTPAKINLTDPILVLEREVLKVKLQLPDLAHSWVDLEDSAFSFPLYDQLRKLIDQQPVLNIQELIDKSDSDELKSLITELTVEPIRTDGEVSDRYITSIFARLREVALSRLIAEIKSTLQRLNPVENDAQYQEIFTELVGMEAARRVQKELALGES
;
A
#
# COMPACT_ATOMS: atom_id res chain seq x y z
N MET A 1 -2.55 1.51 31.07
CA MET A 1 -2.64 2.53 32.15
C MET A 1 -1.31 3.22 32.44
N ALA A 2 -0.20 2.49 32.57
CA ALA A 2 1.13 3.08 32.83
C ALA A 2 1.56 4.17 31.82
N ALA A 3 1.37 3.93 30.51
CA ALA A 3 1.67 4.92 29.48
C ALA A 3 0.87 6.22 29.64
N HIS A 4 -0.44 6.12 29.93
CA HIS A 4 -1.30 7.29 30.17
C HIS A 4 -0.86 8.07 31.40
N LEU A 5 -0.55 7.38 32.51
CA LEU A 5 -0.04 8.02 33.73
C LEU A 5 1.32 8.70 33.50
N ALA A 6 2.15 8.15 32.61
CA ALA A 6 3.42 8.75 32.23
C ALA A 6 3.28 9.94 31.26
N GLY A 7 2.06 10.34 30.89
CA GLY A 7 1.79 11.46 29.97
C GLY A 7 1.67 11.07 28.50
N VAL A 8 1.71 9.78 28.17
CA VAL A 8 1.42 9.26 26.81
C VAL A 8 -0.07 8.95 26.72
N THR A 9 -0.87 9.98 26.49
CA THR A 9 -2.34 9.92 26.56
C THR A 9 -2.99 9.21 25.37
N THR A 10 -2.24 8.99 24.29
CA THR A 10 -2.69 8.34 23.04
C THR A 10 -2.46 6.83 23.02
N ALA A 11 -1.95 6.24 24.11
CA ALA A 11 -1.65 4.81 24.17
C ALA A 11 -2.93 3.95 24.19
N VAL A 12 -3.00 2.99 23.26
CA VAL A 12 -4.06 1.97 23.16
C VAL A 12 -3.44 0.56 23.20
N ALA A 13 -4.22 -0.44 23.59
CA ALA A 13 -3.77 -1.83 23.67
C ALA A 13 -4.87 -2.78 23.20
N THR A 14 -4.50 -3.97 22.69
CA THR A 14 -5.45 -5.03 22.36
C THR A 14 -5.91 -5.76 23.62
N CYS A 15 -7.19 -6.12 23.70
CA CYS A 15 -7.75 -6.82 24.86
C CYS A 15 -7.58 -8.34 24.72
N GLY A 16 -6.37 -8.85 24.94
CA GLY A 16 -6.09 -10.30 24.97
C GLY A 16 -6.12 -10.99 23.61
N THR A 17 -6.12 -10.22 22.52
CA THR A 17 -6.07 -10.72 21.14
C THR A 17 -4.80 -10.26 20.45
N ALA A 18 -4.34 -11.06 19.49
CA ALA A 18 -3.25 -10.65 18.62
C ALA A 18 -3.66 -9.41 17.82
N PHE A 19 -2.71 -8.51 17.61
CA PHE A 19 -2.89 -7.40 16.69
C PHE A 19 -3.16 -7.94 15.28
N GLY A 20 -4.07 -7.31 14.53
CA GLY A 20 -4.55 -7.84 13.26
C GLY A 20 -5.42 -6.85 12.48
N ASP A 21 -5.92 -7.29 11.34
CA ASP A 21 -6.52 -6.44 10.29
C ASP A 21 -7.67 -5.53 10.73
N GLU A 22 -8.48 -5.95 11.69
CA GLU A 22 -9.58 -5.12 12.22
C GLU A 22 -9.06 -3.95 13.04
N HIS A 23 -8.04 -4.18 13.86
CA HIS A 23 -7.38 -3.12 14.63
C HIS A 23 -6.71 -2.10 13.70
N ILE A 24 -6.08 -2.58 12.62
CA ILE A 24 -5.48 -1.73 11.58
C ILE A 24 -6.54 -0.84 10.93
N ARG A 25 -7.71 -1.38 10.57
CA ARG A 25 -8.81 -0.61 9.99
C ARG A 25 -9.31 0.49 10.91
N ILE A 26 -9.45 0.20 12.21
CA ILE A 26 -9.88 1.19 13.21
C ILE A 26 -8.85 2.30 13.36
N ILE A 27 -7.56 1.94 13.55
CA ILE A 27 -6.48 2.92 13.67
C ILE A 27 -6.41 3.79 12.42
N ARG A 28 -6.53 3.19 11.23
CA ARG A 28 -6.55 3.92 9.96
C ARG A 28 -7.72 4.90 9.89
N ARG A 29 -8.94 4.51 10.27
CA ARG A 29 -10.10 5.40 10.32
C ARG A 29 -9.84 6.60 11.25
N LEU A 30 -9.34 6.34 12.46
CA LEU A 30 -9.02 7.39 13.44
C LEU A 30 -7.92 8.35 12.96
N LEU A 31 -6.94 7.85 12.20
CA LEU A 31 -5.86 8.67 11.64
C LEU A 31 -6.26 9.39 10.34
N MET A 32 -7.37 9.01 9.70
CA MET A 32 -7.88 9.63 8.48
C MET A 32 -8.83 10.80 8.74
N ASP A 33 -9.51 10.84 9.89
CA ASP A 33 -10.40 11.95 10.29
C ASP A 33 -9.63 13.21 10.75
N ALA A 34 -8.31 13.14 10.86
CA ALA A 34 -7.45 14.29 11.12
C ALA A 34 -6.89 14.82 9.80
N ASP A 35 -7.22 16.07 9.44
CA ASP A 35 -6.64 16.77 8.31
C ASP A 35 -5.10 16.60 8.27
N ALA A 36 -4.62 16.05 7.14
CA ALA A 36 -3.24 15.72 6.79
C ALA A 36 -2.66 14.42 7.37
N PHE A 37 -2.48 13.41 6.50
CA PHE A 37 -1.26 12.62 6.19
C PHE A 37 -0.05 12.61 7.16
N ARG A 38 -0.22 12.78 8.48
CA ARG A 38 0.84 12.98 9.48
C ARG A 38 0.68 12.11 10.72
N GLY A 39 -0.27 11.18 10.73
CA GLY A 39 -0.39 10.21 11.80
C GLY A 39 0.85 9.30 11.86
N GLU A 40 1.49 9.21 13.03
CA GLU A 40 2.52 8.23 13.32
C GLU A 40 1.93 7.12 14.19
N VAL A 41 2.19 5.86 13.84
CA VAL A 41 1.84 4.72 14.68
C VAL A 41 3.11 4.20 15.32
N ILE A 42 3.15 4.17 16.65
CA ILE A 42 4.30 3.70 17.42
C ILE A 42 3.89 2.41 18.11
N PHE A 43 4.45 1.29 17.65
CA PHE A 43 4.29 0.02 18.32
C PHE A 43 5.27 -0.09 19.48
N THR A 44 4.75 -0.32 20.67
CA THR A 44 5.54 -0.76 21.82
C THR A 44 5.26 -2.23 22.02
N PHE A 45 6.32 -3.04 22.06
CA PHE A 45 6.23 -4.47 22.35
C PHE A 45 7.07 -4.78 23.58
N ASP A 46 6.73 -5.86 24.27
CA ASP A 46 7.60 -6.45 25.28
C ASP A 46 8.93 -6.79 24.59
N GLY A 47 10.07 -6.45 25.19
CA GLY A 47 11.36 -6.60 24.49
C GLY A 47 11.87 -8.06 24.46
N ASP A 48 10.97 -9.02 24.57
CA ASP A 48 11.25 -10.45 24.45
C ASP A 48 11.21 -10.92 22.98
N ALA A 49 11.55 -12.20 22.76
CA ALA A 49 11.52 -12.82 21.44
C ALA A 49 10.10 -12.86 20.83
N ALA A 50 9.05 -12.78 21.65
CA ALA A 50 7.67 -12.76 21.20
C ALA A 50 7.28 -11.37 20.64
N GLY A 51 7.72 -10.28 21.28
CA GLY A 51 7.50 -8.91 20.82
C GLY A 51 8.24 -8.60 19.52
N GLN A 52 9.46 -9.11 19.34
CA GLN A 52 10.17 -9.01 18.05
C GLN A 52 9.44 -9.74 16.93
N LYS A 53 8.91 -10.94 17.22
CA LYS A 53 8.11 -11.71 16.26
C LYS A 53 6.78 -11.02 15.96
N ALA A 54 6.17 -10.37 16.95
CA ALA A 54 4.97 -9.56 16.77
C ALA A 54 5.24 -8.31 15.92
N ALA A 55 6.39 -7.66 16.08
CA ALA A 55 6.83 -6.54 15.23
C ALA A 55 7.06 -6.99 13.77
N LEU A 56 7.69 -8.15 13.56
CA LEU A 56 7.85 -8.73 12.22
C LEU A 56 6.51 -9.13 11.60
N ARG A 57 5.55 -9.60 12.39
CA ARG A 57 4.18 -9.88 11.93
C ARG A 57 3.44 -8.59 11.58
N ALA A 58 3.56 -7.57 12.44
CA ALA A 58 3.04 -6.24 12.19
C ALA A 58 3.66 -5.63 10.92
N PHE A 59 4.92 -5.93 10.61
CA PHE A 59 5.58 -5.56 9.35
C PHE A 59 4.98 -6.26 8.11
N GLU A 60 4.61 -7.54 8.23
CA GLU A 60 3.90 -8.23 7.13
C GLU A 60 2.53 -7.59 6.87
N ASP A 61 1.89 -7.12 7.93
CA ASP A 61 0.61 -6.41 7.89
C ASP A 61 0.75 -4.90 7.61
N ASP A 62 1.94 -4.31 7.82
CA ASP A 62 2.25 -2.87 7.67
C ASP A 62 2.11 -2.39 6.22
N GLN A 63 2.11 -3.34 5.28
CA GLN A 63 1.71 -3.09 3.90
C GLN A 63 0.29 -2.48 3.78
N LYS A 64 -0.53 -2.52 4.83
CA LYS A 64 -1.90 -1.96 4.88
C LYS A 64 -1.98 -0.56 5.51
N PHE A 65 -0.88 -0.04 6.08
CA PHE A 65 -0.84 1.30 6.68
C PHE A 65 -0.41 2.36 5.65
N VAL A 66 -1.08 3.51 5.69
CA VAL A 66 -0.71 4.74 4.95
C VAL A 66 0.10 5.69 5.86
N ALA A 67 0.16 5.37 7.17
CA ALA A 67 0.81 6.15 8.22
C ALA A 67 2.30 5.80 8.36
N GLN A 68 3.09 6.69 8.96
CA GLN A 68 4.49 6.39 9.30
C GLN A 68 4.52 5.45 10.52
N THR A 69 5.06 4.24 10.32
CA THR A 69 5.10 3.22 11.36
C THR A 69 6.47 3.13 12.01
N PHE A 70 6.47 3.17 13.34
CA PHE A 70 7.65 3.10 14.18
C PHE A 70 7.50 2.03 15.25
N VAL A 71 8.64 1.62 15.81
CA VAL A 71 8.74 0.68 16.93
C VAL A 71 9.54 1.33 18.04
N ALA A 72 9.06 1.20 19.28
CA ALA A 72 9.78 1.58 20.49
C ALA A 72 9.93 0.32 21.36
N VAL A 73 11.17 -0.17 21.47
CA VAL A 73 11.51 -1.35 22.27
C VAL A 73 12.59 -0.97 23.27
N GLU A 74 12.40 -1.36 24.52
CA GLU A 74 13.35 -1.10 25.60
C GLU A 74 14.51 -2.12 25.53
N PRO A 75 15.79 -1.69 25.58
CA PRO A 75 16.94 -2.59 25.39
C PRO A 75 17.07 -3.73 26.40
N ASN A 76 16.59 -3.56 27.63
CA ASN A 76 16.62 -4.56 28.69
C ASN A 76 15.38 -5.46 28.71
N GLY A 77 14.47 -5.30 27.75
CA GLY A 77 13.29 -6.15 27.62
C GLY A 77 12.06 -5.67 28.39
N MET A 78 12.16 -4.56 29.12
CA MET A 78 11.08 -4.09 30.00
C MET A 78 9.88 -3.60 29.21
N ASP A 79 8.68 -3.93 29.67
CA ASP A 79 7.46 -3.34 29.14
C ASP A 79 7.28 -1.88 29.63
N PRO A 80 6.37 -1.07 29.05
CA PRO A 80 6.14 0.30 29.52
C PRO A 80 5.67 0.42 30.98
N CYS A 81 5.11 -0.65 31.56
CA CYS A 81 4.66 -0.66 32.95
C CYS A 81 5.81 -0.87 33.92
N GLU A 82 6.64 -1.88 33.67
CA GLU A 82 7.87 -2.22 34.37
C GLU A 82 8.88 -1.08 34.26
N LEU A 83 9.07 -0.54 33.05
CA LEU A 83 9.95 0.60 32.82
C LEU A 83 9.53 1.81 33.66
N ARG A 84 8.22 2.07 33.77
CA ARG A 84 7.70 3.14 34.63
C ARG A 84 7.92 2.87 36.10
N GLN A 85 7.74 1.62 36.54
CA GLN A 85 7.93 1.24 37.94
C GLN A 85 9.40 1.31 38.36
N ALA A 86 10.32 0.92 37.47
CA ALA A 86 11.75 0.91 37.73
C ALA A 86 12.40 2.29 37.56
N HIS A 87 12.01 3.06 36.55
CA HIS A 87 12.71 4.26 36.09
C HIS A 87 11.84 5.52 36.00
N GLY A 88 10.57 5.44 36.38
CA GLY A 88 9.65 6.57 36.44
C GLY A 88 9.00 6.96 35.11
N ASP A 89 8.17 7.99 35.16
CA ASP A 89 7.34 8.41 34.02
C ASP A 89 8.16 8.97 32.85
N ASP A 90 9.28 9.64 33.12
CA ASP A 90 10.17 10.18 32.08
C ASP A 90 10.79 9.07 31.22
N ALA A 91 11.02 7.87 31.79
CA ALA A 91 11.60 6.75 31.06
C ALA A 91 10.67 6.26 29.94
N VAL A 92 9.36 6.20 30.20
CA VAL A 92 8.35 5.81 29.20
C VAL A 92 8.25 6.86 28.08
N ARG A 93 8.27 8.15 28.42
CA ARG A 93 8.28 9.23 27.40
C ARG A 93 9.53 9.17 26.53
N ASN A 94 10.69 8.92 27.14
CA ASN A 94 11.96 8.77 26.42
C ASN A 94 11.98 7.53 25.52
N LEU A 95 11.37 6.42 25.93
CA LEU A 95 11.23 5.23 25.10
C LEU A 95 10.46 5.56 23.82
N VAL A 96 9.30 6.21 23.93
CA VAL A 96 8.46 6.62 22.78
C VAL A 96 9.17 7.65 21.89
N ALA A 97 9.96 8.56 22.48
CA ALA A 97 10.73 9.56 21.74
C ALA A 97 11.87 8.96 20.91
N ARG A 98 12.45 7.83 21.35
CA ARG A 98 13.57 7.13 20.68
C ARG A 98 13.12 6.03 19.72
N ARG A 99 11.85 6.06 19.31
CA ARG A 99 11.29 5.13 18.34
C ARG A 99 12.15 5.02 17.08
N VAL A 100 12.24 3.81 16.52
CA VAL A 100 12.95 3.52 15.28
C VAL A 100 11.95 3.16 14.17
N PRO A 101 12.24 3.44 12.90
CA PRO A 101 11.38 3.01 11.79
C PRO A 101 11.18 1.49 11.79
N LEU A 102 9.94 1.04 11.55
CA LEU A 102 9.62 -0.39 11.58
C LEU A 102 10.46 -1.22 10.60
N PHE A 103 10.69 -0.71 9.38
CA PHE A 103 11.55 -1.37 8.39
C PHE A 103 12.97 -1.55 8.88
N GLU A 104 13.56 -0.51 9.48
CA GLU A 104 14.92 -0.59 10.05
C GLU A 104 14.99 -1.64 11.16
N PHE A 105 14.01 -1.64 12.08
CA PHE A 105 13.94 -2.60 13.17
C PHE A 105 13.84 -4.04 12.65
N ALA A 106 12.92 -4.30 11.71
CA ALA A 106 12.72 -5.62 11.12
C ALA A 106 13.99 -6.14 10.45
N ILE A 107 14.65 -5.30 9.65
CA ILE A 107 15.89 -5.67 8.96
C ILE A 107 17.00 -5.99 9.97
N LYS A 108 17.23 -5.11 10.96
CA LYS A 108 18.26 -5.33 11.99
C LYS A 108 17.99 -6.59 12.81
N SER A 109 16.74 -6.88 13.12
CA SER A 109 16.33 -8.08 13.85
C SER A 109 16.66 -9.36 13.08
N VAL A 110 16.47 -9.35 11.75
CA VAL A 110 16.87 -10.49 10.90
C VAL A 110 18.39 -10.62 10.84
N ILE A 111 19.11 -9.51 10.65
CA ILE A 111 20.59 -9.51 10.59
C ILE A 111 21.20 -10.06 11.88
N ALA A 112 20.61 -9.75 13.04
CA ALA A 112 21.09 -10.20 14.34
C ALA A 112 21.15 -11.74 14.50
N ASN A 113 20.42 -12.49 13.66
CA ASN A 113 20.45 -13.96 13.66
C ASN A 113 21.64 -14.56 12.91
N TYR A 114 22.50 -13.75 12.29
CA TYR A 114 23.59 -14.20 11.42
C TYR A 114 24.93 -13.60 11.83
N ASP A 115 26.01 -14.38 11.69
CA ASP A 115 27.37 -13.87 11.89
C ASP A 115 27.85 -13.11 10.65
N ILE A 116 27.62 -11.80 10.64
CA ILE A 116 28.05 -10.89 9.58
C ILE A 116 29.58 -10.68 9.48
N LYS A 117 30.37 -11.23 10.41
CA LYS A 117 31.84 -11.22 10.28
C LYS A 117 32.30 -12.26 9.24
N SER A 118 31.58 -13.36 9.11
CA SER A 118 31.81 -14.38 8.08
C SER A 118 31.24 -13.95 6.71
N ALA A 119 31.87 -14.40 5.62
CA ALA A 119 31.37 -14.11 4.27
C ALA A 119 30.03 -14.82 4.01
N GLU A 120 29.92 -16.07 4.47
CA GLU A 120 28.73 -16.90 4.38
C GLU A 120 27.56 -16.28 5.15
N GLY A 121 27.82 -15.76 6.35
CA GLY A 121 26.80 -15.11 7.17
C GLY A 121 26.29 -13.80 6.56
N ARG A 122 27.17 -13.00 5.94
CA ARG A 122 26.74 -11.80 5.18
C ARG A 122 25.83 -12.16 4.00
N VAL A 123 26.22 -13.17 3.21
CA VAL A 123 25.42 -13.61 2.05
C VAL A 123 24.09 -14.19 2.50
N THR A 124 24.08 -14.97 3.59
CA THR A 124 22.85 -15.56 4.13
C THR A 124 21.91 -14.47 4.66
N ALA A 125 22.44 -13.50 5.41
CA ALA A 125 21.66 -12.35 5.89
C ALA A 125 21.09 -11.53 4.71
N LEU A 126 21.89 -11.26 3.68
CA LEU A 126 21.44 -10.58 2.47
C LEU A 126 20.27 -11.31 1.80
N ASN A 127 20.36 -12.63 1.62
CA ASN A 127 19.31 -13.42 0.99
C ASN A 127 17.99 -13.41 1.79
N GLN A 128 18.06 -13.27 3.11
CA GLN A 128 16.88 -13.22 3.99
C GLN A 128 16.26 -11.83 4.07
N VAL A 129 17.08 -10.78 4.02
CA VAL A 129 16.62 -9.38 4.10
C VAL A 129 16.17 -8.84 2.73
N ALA A 130 16.80 -9.27 1.64
CA ALA A 130 16.48 -8.77 0.29
C ALA A 130 14.97 -8.88 -0.07
N PRO A 131 14.25 -9.97 0.26
CA PRO A 131 12.80 -10.05 0.08
C PRO A 131 12.02 -8.98 0.86
N LEU A 132 12.45 -8.63 2.08
CA LEU A 132 11.77 -7.63 2.91
C LEU A 132 11.85 -6.24 2.27
N ILE A 133 13.02 -5.88 1.73
CA ILE A 133 13.22 -4.60 1.03
C ILE A 133 12.47 -4.58 -0.31
N ALA A 134 12.46 -5.69 -1.05
CA ALA A 134 11.72 -5.80 -2.31
C ALA A 134 10.22 -5.59 -2.13
N ARG A 135 9.67 -5.97 -0.97
CA ARG A 135 8.25 -5.83 -0.61
C ARG A 135 7.82 -4.43 -0.17
N ILE A 136 8.75 -3.48 0.00
CA ILE A 136 8.43 -2.08 0.37
C ILE A 136 7.63 -1.45 -0.78
N ARG A 137 6.42 -0.94 -0.50
CA ARG A 137 5.55 -0.36 -1.55
C ARG A 137 6.10 0.95 -2.11
N ASP A 138 6.63 1.80 -1.24
CA ASP A 138 7.24 3.06 -1.64
C ASP A 138 8.58 2.81 -2.35
N ALA A 139 8.58 3.01 -3.68
CA ALA A 139 9.75 2.83 -4.51
C ALA A 139 10.89 3.80 -4.17
N SER A 140 10.60 4.95 -3.56
CA SER A 140 11.60 5.95 -3.17
C SER A 140 12.39 5.56 -1.92
N LEU A 141 11.80 4.75 -1.04
CA LEU A 141 12.46 4.25 0.17
C LEU A 141 13.40 3.08 -0.11
N ARG A 142 13.13 2.29 -1.16
CA ARG A 142 13.92 1.08 -1.48
C ARG A 142 15.43 1.38 -1.66
N PRO A 143 15.86 2.39 -2.45
CA PRO A 143 17.27 2.71 -2.60
C PRO A 143 17.96 3.05 -1.27
N GLU A 144 17.25 3.72 -0.37
CA GLU A 144 17.81 4.11 0.93
C GLU A 144 18.00 2.93 1.86
N TYR A 145 17.03 2.02 1.91
CA TYR A 145 17.19 0.77 2.65
C TYR A 145 18.23 -0.17 2.03
N VAL A 146 18.40 -0.17 0.71
CA VAL A 146 19.51 -0.87 0.04
C VAL A 146 20.85 -0.32 0.50
N ARG A 147 21.01 1.01 0.55
CA ARG A 147 22.23 1.67 1.03
C ARG A 147 22.51 1.37 2.50
N LEU A 148 21.48 1.43 3.36
CA LEU A 148 21.61 1.08 4.78
C LEU A 148 22.00 -0.38 4.99
N LEU A 149 21.36 -1.31 4.26
CA LEU A 149 21.67 -2.73 4.32
C LEU A 149 23.12 -3.02 3.89
N ALA A 150 23.57 -2.40 2.81
CA ALA A 150 24.95 -2.49 2.36
C ALA A 150 25.94 -2.03 3.45
N GLY A 151 25.62 -0.93 4.14
CA GLY A 151 26.39 -0.45 5.29
C GLY A 151 26.40 -1.42 6.47
N TRP A 152 25.25 -2.00 6.83
CA TRP A 152 25.17 -2.96 7.94
C TRP A 152 25.88 -4.29 7.66
N LEU A 153 25.83 -4.76 6.41
CA LEU A 153 26.51 -5.99 6.00
C LEU A 153 27.97 -5.75 5.63
N GLY A 154 28.42 -4.50 5.42
CA GLY A 154 29.76 -4.22 4.89
C GLY A 154 29.95 -4.77 3.47
N MET A 155 28.92 -4.66 2.63
CA MET A 155 28.92 -5.13 1.25
C MET A 155 28.81 -3.96 0.28
N GLU A 156 29.23 -4.16 -0.96
CA GLU A 156 29.03 -3.18 -2.03
C GLU A 156 27.55 -2.99 -2.35
N VAL A 157 27.14 -1.72 -2.52
CA VAL A 157 25.74 -1.33 -2.76
C VAL A 157 25.18 -2.02 -4.01
N ASP A 158 25.99 -2.17 -5.06
CA ASP A 158 25.57 -2.81 -6.31
C ASP A 158 25.27 -4.31 -6.15
N VAL A 159 26.00 -5.00 -5.26
CA VAL A 159 25.77 -6.41 -4.94
C VAL A 159 24.43 -6.56 -4.22
N VAL A 160 24.18 -5.70 -3.23
CA VAL A 160 22.91 -5.69 -2.48
C VAL A 160 21.74 -5.30 -3.38
N SER A 161 21.91 -4.28 -4.22
CA SER A 161 20.90 -3.81 -5.19
C SER A 161 20.51 -4.91 -6.17
N THR A 162 21.50 -5.63 -6.72
CA THR A 162 21.26 -6.78 -7.61
C THR A 162 20.50 -7.89 -6.89
N ALA A 163 20.85 -8.23 -5.65
CA ALA A 163 20.15 -9.25 -4.87
C ALA A 163 18.68 -8.86 -4.62
N VAL A 164 18.40 -7.61 -4.24
CA VAL A 164 17.03 -7.10 -4.03
C VAL A 164 16.22 -7.14 -5.33
N LYS A 165 16.80 -6.72 -6.46
CA LYS A 165 16.14 -6.77 -7.78
C LYS A 165 15.87 -8.19 -8.25
N LYS A 166 16.82 -9.11 -8.04
CA LYS A 166 16.66 -10.53 -8.38
C LYS A 166 15.51 -11.14 -7.59
N THR A 167 15.45 -10.88 -6.29
CA THR A 167 14.37 -11.36 -5.42
C THR A 167 13.01 -10.78 -5.80
N GLY A 168 12.95 -9.49 -6.15
CA GLY A 168 11.74 -8.85 -6.68
C GLY A 168 11.23 -9.56 -7.94
N ARG A 169 12.12 -9.86 -8.90
CA ARG A 169 11.77 -10.57 -10.14
C ARG A 169 11.41 -12.05 -9.93
N SER A 170 12.07 -12.75 -9.02
CA SER A 170 11.71 -14.15 -8.69
C SER A 170 10.41 -14.24 -7.89
N SER A 171 10.08 -13.22 -7.08
CA SER A 171 8.77 -13.09 -6.45
C SER A 171 7.66 -12.74 -7.45
N GLU A 172 7.97 -12.08 -8.57
CA GLU A 172 7.04 -11.83 -9.68
C GLU A 172 6.84 -13.07 -10.56
N LEU A 173 7.78 -14.04 -10.57
CA LEU A 173 7.77 -15.19 -11.49
C LEU A 173 7.33 -16.53 -10.87
N GLN A 174 7.16 -16.66 -9.55
CA GLN A 174 6.88 -17.97 -8.91
C GLN A 174 5.76 -17.99 -7.86
N THR A 175 4.83 -17.05 -7.89
CA THR A 175 3.55 -17.22 -7.20
C THR A 175 2.49 -16.51 -8.02
N PRO A 176 1.34 -17.12 -8.38
CA PRO A 176 0.21 -16.30 -8.76
C PRO A 176 -0.02 -15.38 -7.56
N ALA A 177 0.20 -14.08 -7.73
CA ALA A 177 0.05 -13.11 -6.66
C ALA A 177 -1.30 -13.42 -6.02
N LYS A 178 -1.32 -13.87 -4.75
CA LYS A 178 -2.59 -14.01 -4.04
C LYS A 178 -3.20 -12.62 -4.08
N ILE A 179 -4.22 -12.47 -4.91
CA ILE A 179 -4.86 -11.19 -5.18
C ILE A 179 -5.32 -10.68 -3.83
N ASN A 180 -4.70 -9.61 -3.36
CA ASN A 180 -5.10 -9.03 -2.09
C ASN A 180 -6.37 -8.21 -2.34
N LEU A 181 -7.54 -8.86 -2.26
CA LEU A 181 -8.85 -8.23 -2.43
C LEU A 181 -9.15 -7.14 -1.38
N THR A 182 -8.23 -6.88 -0.43
CA THR A 182 -8.27 -5.73 0.51
C THR A 182 -7.40 -4.54 0.08
N ASP A 183 -6.71 -4.63 -1.06
CA ASP A 183 -5.98 -3.50 -1.64
C ASP A 183 -6.96 -2.34 -1.93
N PRO A 184 -6.72 -1.11 -1.43
CA PRO A 184 -7.58 0.05 -1.67
C PRO A 184 -7.87 0.30 -3.16
N ILE A 185 -6.92 0.04 -4.06
CA ILE A 185 -7.12 0.23 -5.50
C ILE A 185 -8.07 -0.84 -6.04
N LEU A 186 -7.88 -2.11 -5.65
CA LEU A 186 -8.75 -3.20 -6.08
C LEU A 186 -10.15 -3.08 -5.48
N VAL A 187 -10.27 -2.60 -4.24
CA VAL A 187 -11.57 -2.28 -3.63
C VAL A 187 -12.25 -1.17 -4.42
N LEU A 188 -11.53 -0.10 -4.78
CA LEU A 188 -12.08 1.00 -5.56
C LEU A 188 -12.56 0.53 -6.96
N GLU A 189 -11.71 -0.22 -7.67
CA GLU A 189 -12.06 -0.83 -8.96
C GLU A 189 -13.32 -1.71 -8.83
N ARG A 190 -13.40 -2.51 -7.78
CA ARG A 190 -14.54 -3.35 -7.47
C ARG A 190 -15.81 -2.54 -7.20
N GLU A 191 -15.74 -1.46 -6.42
CA GLU A 191 -16.90 -0.58 -6.17
C GLU A 191 -17.42 0.06 -7.46
N VAL A 192 -16.53 0.53 -8.34
CA VAL A 192 -16.92 1.11 -9.63
C VAL A 192 -17.61 0.07 -10.52
N LEU A 193 -17.12 -1.17 -10.54
CA LEU A 193 -17.78 -2.27 -11.24
C LEU A 193 -19.16 -2.60 -10.66
N LYS A 194 -19.29 -2.62 -9.32
CA LYS A 194 -20.59 -2.83 -8.65
C LYS A 194 -21.58 -1.73 -9.01
N VAL A 195 -21.16 -0.47 -9.01
CA VAL A 195 -22.03 0.65 -9.43
C VAL A 195 -22.46 0.47 -10.87
N LYS A 196 -21.55 0.12 -11.80
CA LYS A 196 -21.94 -0.10 -13.19
C LYS A 196 -22.92 -1.25 -13.37
N LEU A 197 -22.74 -2.36 -12.64
CA LEU A 197 -23.57 -3.55 -12.77
C LEU A 197 -24.95 -3.42 -12.08
N GLN A 198 -25.00 -2.78 -10.92
CA GLN A 198 -26.22 -2.69 -10.10
C GLN A 198 -27.00 -1.40 -10.35
N LEU A 199 -26.32 -0.30 -10.67
CA LEU A 199 -26.88 1.05 -10.84
C LEU A 199 -26.43 1.67 -12.17
N PRO A 200 -26.70 1.02 -13.32
CA PRO A 200 -26.19 1.46 -14.63
C PRO A 200 -26.62 2.88 -15.01
N ASP A 201 -27.81 3.29 -14.58
CA ASP A 201 -28.37 4.62 -14.85
C ASP A 201 -27.61 5.74 -14.13
N LEU A 202 -26.94 5.46 -13.01
CA LEU A 202 -26.16 6.45 -12.26
C LEU A 202 -24.67 6.45 -12.65
N ALA A 203 -24.21 5.43 -13.39
CA ALA A 203 -22.83 5.26 -13.80
C ALA A 203 -22.44 6.11 -15.03
N HIS A 204 -22.83 7.39 -15.06
CA HIS A 204 -22.62 8.28 -16.21
C HIS A 204 -21.14 8.49 -16.56
N SER A 205 -20.29 8.56 -15.55
CA SER A 205 -18.83 8.78 -15.70
C SER A 205 -18.08 7.54 -16.23
N TRP A 206 -18.77 6.44 -16.54
CA TRP A 206 -18.16 5.22 -17.07
C TRP A 206 -17.45 5.42 -18.40
N VAL A 207 -18.04 6.23 -19.28
CA VAL A 207 -17.48 6.50 -20.61
C VAL A 207 -16.17 7.31 -20.53
N ASP A 208 -15.98 8.06 -19.46
CA ASP A 208 -14.80 8.89 -19.26
C ASP A 208 -13.63 8.15 -18.61
N LEU A 209 -13.80 6.88 -18.23
CA LEU A 209 -12.75 6.06 -17.64
C LEU A 209 -11.70 5.69 -18.70
N GLU A 210 -10.42 5.88 -18.36
CA GLU A 210 -9.29 5.51 -19.20
C GLU A 210 -9.30 4.00 -19.52
N ASP A 211 -8.78 3.61 -20.69
CA ASP A 211 -8.73 2.20 -21.11
C ASP A 211 -7.95 1.32 -20.12
N SER A 212 -6.95 1.89 -19.46
CA SER A 212 -6.13 1.24 -18.43
C SER A 212 -6.63 1.49 -17.00
N ALA A 213 -7.87 1.96 -16.83
CA ALA A 213 -8.42 2.31 -15.52
C ALA A 213 -8.40 1.14 -14.53
N PHE A 214 -8.59 -0.09 -15.01
CA PHE A 214 -8.54 -1.30 -14.18
C PHE A 214 -7.15 -1.93 -14.22
N SER A 215 -6.54 -2.09 -13.05
CA SER A 215 -5.21 -2.73 -12.91
C SER A 215 -5.31 -4.24 -12.81
N PHE A 216 -6.44 -4.77 -12.34
CA PHE A 216 -6.62 -6.20 -12.17
C PHE A 216 -7.15 -6.87 -13.45
N PRO A 217 -6.48 -7.92 -13.99
CA PRO A 217 -6.86 -8.50 -15.27
C PRO A 217 -8.32 -8.96 -15.40
N LEU A 218 -8.92 -9.54 -14.36
CA LEU A 218 -10.33 -9.95 -14.42
C LEU A 218 -11.28 -8.74 -14.44
N TYR A 219 -10.92 -7.63 -13.78
CA TYR A 219 -11.72 -6.40 -13.80
C TYR A 219 -11.63 -5.69 -15.15
N ASP A 220 -10.44 -5.67 -15.75
CA ASP A 220 -10.22 -5.19 -17.11
C ASP A 220 -10.97 -6.04 -18.15
N GLN A 221 -10.94 -7.37 -18.02
CA GLN A 221 -11.73 -8.27 -18.88
C GLN A 221 -13.24 -7.99 -18.76
N LEU A 222 -13.74 -7.81 -17.54
CA LEU A 222 -15.14 -7.45 -17.31
C LEU A 222 -15.49 -6.08 -17.91
N ARG A 223 -14.64 -5.07 -17.73
CA ARG A 223 -14.80 -3.75 -18.35
C ARG A 223 -14.96 -3.87 -19.87
N LYS A 224 -14.09 -4.64 -20.53
CA LYS A 224 -14.14 -4.85 -21.98
C LYS A 224 -15.43 -5.55 -22.44
N LEU A 225 -15.94 -6.51 -21.67
CA LEU A 225 -17.22 -7.15 -21.97
C LEU A 225 -18.40 -6.19 -21.80
N ILE A 226 -18.38 -5.36 -20.76
CA ILE A 226 -19.40 -4.32 -20.54
C ILE A 226 -19.41 -3.32 -21.70
N ASP A 227 -18.24 -2.86 -22.16
CA ASP A 227 -18.13 -1.88 -23.24
C ASP A 227 -18.60 -2.42 -24.61
N GLN A 228 -18.62 -3.76 -24.79
CA GLN A 228 -19.17 -4.40 -25.99
C GLN A 228 -20.70 -4.41 -26.02
N GLN A 229 -21.36 -4.04 -24.92
CA GLN A 229 -22.81 -4.02 -24.81
C GLN A 229 -23.33 -2.57 -24.83
N PRO A 230 -24.12 -2.17 -25.84
CA PRO A 230 -24.72 -0.83 -25.87
C PRO A 230 -25.77 -0.62 -24.76
N VAL A 231 -26.42 -1.71 -24.33
CA VAL A 231 -27.32 -1.75 -23.17
C VAL A 231 -26.85 -2.89 -22.28
N LEU A 232 -26.61 -2.60 -21.01
CA LEU A 232 -26.09 -3.58 -20.06
C LEU A 232 -27.10 -4.72 -19.85
N ASN A 233 -26.66 -5.96 -20.10
CA ASN A 233 -27.42 -7.16 -19.82
C ASN A 233 -26.53 -8.18 -19.09
N ILE A 234 -26.83 -8.42 -17.82
CA ILE A 234 -26.03 -9.29 -16.94
C ILE A 234 -26.02 -10.74 -17.44
N GLN A 235 -27.15 -11.24 -17.94
CA GLN A 235 -27.22 -12.61 -18.47
C GLN A 235 -26.33 -12.76 -19.70
N GLU A 236 -26.37 -11.77 -20.60
CA GLU A 236 -25.54 -11.78 -21.80
C GLU A 236 -24.04 -11.64 -21.45
N LEU A 237 -23.67 -10.92 -20.38
CA LEU A 237 -22.29 -10.87 -19.88
C LEU A 237 -21.81 -12.24 -19.40
N ILE A 238 -22.65 -12.98 -18.66
CA ILE A 238 -22.34 -14.32 -18.17
C ILE A 238 -22.21 -15.31 -19.34
N ASP A 239 -23.12 -15.24 -20.31
CA ASP A 239 -23.14 -16.14 -21.47
C ASP A 239 -21.94 -15.93 -22.40
N LYS A 240 -21.48 -14.67 -22.56
CA LYS A 240 -20.28 -14.31 -23.34
C LYS A 240 -18.96 -14.49 -22.60
N SER A 241 -19.00 -14.82 -21.31
CA SER A 241 -17.78 -15.05 -20.52
C SER A 241 -17.22 -16.45 -20.79
N ASP A 242 -15.97 -16.53 -21.27
CA ASP A 242 -15.31 -17.81 -21.55
C ASP A 242 -14.73 -18.51 -20.29
N SER A 243 -14.64 -17.78 -19.16
CA SER A 243 -14.04 -18.27 -17.91
C SER A 243 -15.07 -18.42 -16.80
N ASP A 244 -15.05 -19.55 -16.09
CA ASP A 244 -15.88 -19.79 -14.91
C ASP A 244 -15.55 -18.82 -13.76
N GLU A 245 -14.29 -18.35 -13.67
CA GLU A 245 -13.87 -17.34 -12.69
C GLU A 245 -14.56 -15.99 -12.95
N LEU A 246 -14.67 -15.60 -14.23
CA LEU A 246 -15.31 -14.35 -14.63
C LEU A 246 -16.83 -14.41 -14.42
N LYS A 247 -17.46 -15.55 -14.72
CA LYS A 247 -18.89 -15.79 -14.43
C LYS A 247 -19.19 -15.69 -12.94
N SER A 248 -18.36 -16.32 -12.11
CA SER A 248 -18.48 -16.24 -10.65
C SER A 248 -18.33 -14.80 -10.16
N LEU A 249 -17.35 -14.06 -10.71
CA LEU A 249 -17.12 -12.67 -10.36
C LEU A 249 -18.32 -11.78 -10.72
N ILE A 250 -18.88 -11.90 -11.93
CA ILE A 250 -20.06 -11.12 -12.35
C ILE A 250 -21.23 -11.38 -11.41
N THR A 251 -21.47 -12.66 -11.09
CA THR A 251 -22.55 -13.06 -10.19
C THR A 251 -22.37 -12.47 -8.79
N GLU A 252 -21.15 -12.51 -8.26
CA GLU A 252 -20.79 -11.96 -6.96
C GLU A 252 -20.98 -10.43 -6.92
N LEU A 253 -20.45 -9.71 -7.92
CA LEU A 253 -20.54 -8.25 -8.00
C LEU A 253 -21.96 -7.73 -8.19
N THR A 254 -22.86 -8.55 -8.72
CA THR A 254 -24.27 -8.16 -8.91
C THR A 254 -25.05 -8.14 -7.59
N VAL A 255 -24.61 -8.93 -6.60
CA VAL A 255 -25.32 -9.09 -5.32
C VAL A 255 -24.58 -8.50 -4.12
N GLU A 256 -23.28 -8.23 -4.25
CA GLU A 256 -22.48 -7.66 -3.17
C GLU A 256 -22.90 -6.20 -2.89
N PRO A 257 -23.17 -5.81 -1.63
CA PRO A 257 -23.56 -4.44 -1.32
C PRO A 257 -22.44 -3.44 -1.64
N ILE A 258 -22.82 -2.27 -2.16
CA ILE A 258 -21.92 -1.13 -2.36
C ILE A 258 -21.49 -0.59 -0.98
N ARG A 259 -20.20 -0.29 -0.80
CA ARG A 259 -19.61 0.09 0.49
C ARG A 259 -19.91 1.55 0.85
N THR A 260 -21.16 1.84 1.21
CA THR A 260 -21.63 3.14 1.69
C THR A 260 -22.46 2.99 2.96
N ASP A 261 -22.33 3.95 3.88
CA ASP A 261 -23.15 4.04 5.09
C ASP A 261 -24.48 4.75 4.75
N GLY A 262 -25.38 4.08 4.03
CA GLY A 262 -26.71 4.60 3.67
C GLY A 262 -27.09 4.40 2.19
N GLU A 263 -27.99 5.23 1.67
CA GLU A 263 -28.34 5.23 0.25
C GLU A 263 -27.13 5.65 -0.61
N VAL A 264 -26.96 4.99 -1.76
CA VAL A 264 -25.89 5.33 -2.71
C VAL A 264 -26.19 6.70 -3.32
N SER A 265 -25.45 7.71 -2.87
CA SER A 265 -25.61 9.09 -3.38
C SER A 265 -24.84 9.32 -4.67
N ASP A 266 -25.34 10.24 -5.50
CA ASP A 266 -24.67 10.68 -6.73
C ASP A 266 -23.26 11.26 -6.45
N ARG A 267 -23.10 11.94 -5.30
CA ARG A 267 -21.81 12.44 -4.82
C ARG A 267 -20.80 11.32 -4.55
N TYR A 268 -21.25 10.22 -3.94
CA TYR A 268 -20.41 9.06 -3.70
C TYR A 268 -19.95 8.43 -5.02
N ILE A 269 -20.87 8.24 -5.96
CA ILE A 269 -20.56 7.70 -7.29
C ILE A 269 -19.54 8.58 -8.01
N THR A 270 -19.79 9.89 -8.06
CA THR A 270 -18.87 10.85 -8.67
C THR A 270 -17.47 10.78 -8.04
N SER A 271 -17.40 10.70 -6.70
CA SER A 271 -16.13 10.61 -5.98
C SER A 271 -15.35 9.33 -6.33
N ILE A 272 -15.99 8.16 -6.36
CA ILE A 272 -15.29 6.90 -6.64
C ILE A 272 -14.81 6.83 -8.11
N PHE A 273 -15.61 7.33 -9.06
CA PHE A 273 -15.21 7.39 -10.47
C PHE A 273 -14.05 8.36 -10.67
N ALA A 274 -14.13 9.56 -10.08
CA ALA A 274 -13.05 10.54 -10.13
C ALA A 274 -11.75 9.98 -9.51
N ARG A 275 -11.87 9.26 -8.40
CA ARG A 275 -10.72 8.62 -7.75
C ARG A 275 -10.10 7.52 -8.62
N LEU A 276 -10.91 6.71 -9.30
CA LEU A 276 -10.41 5.66 -10.19
C LEU A 276 -9.62 6.27 -11.35
N ARG A 277 -10.16 7.34 -11.96
CA ARG A 277 -9.48 8.10 -13.01
C ARG A 277 -8.19 8.74 -12.55
N GLU A 278 -8.16 9.33 -11.35
CA GLU A 278 -6.94 9.90 -10.77
C GLU A 278 -5.82 8.86 -10.66
N VAL A 279 -6.15 7.63 -10.24
CA VAL A 279 -5.21 6.50 -10.14
C VAL A 279 -4.75 6.04 -11.52
N ALA A 280 -5.66 5.95 -12.49
CA ALA A 280 -5.33 5.60 -13.87
C ALA A 280 -4.39 6.63 -14.52
N LEU A 281 -4.74 7.91 -14.46
CA LEU A 281 -3.93 9.02 -14.95
C LEU A 281 -2.55 9.06 -14.28
N SER A 282 -2.47 8.79 -12.98
CA SER A 282 -1.19 8.75 -12.27
C SER A 282 -0.26 7.65 -12.81
N ARG A 283 -0.79 6.48 -13.19
CA ARG A 283 -0.02 5.40 -13.82
C ARG A 283 0.46 5.81 -15.22
N LEU A 284 -0.44 6.33 -16.05
CA LEU A 284 -0.09 6.79 -17.40
C LEU A 284 0.95 7.92 -17.38
N ILE A 285 0.82 8.88 -16.46
CA ILE A 285 1.82 9.94 -16.24
C ILE A 285 3.20 9.35 -15.91
N ALA A 286 3.26 8.31 -15.07
CA ALA A 286 4.51 7.66 -14.72
C ALA A 286 5.15 6.96 -15.94
N GLU A 287 4.34 6.33 -16.79
CA GLU A 287 4.80 5.71 -18.04
C GLU A 287 5.32 6.75 -19.04
N ILE A 288 4.58 7.85 -19.24
CA ILE A 288 4.99 8.94 -20.12
C ILE A 288 6.27 9.61 -19.62
N LYS A 289 6.39 9.88 -18.32
CA LYS A 289 7.63 10.42 -17.72
C LYS A 289 8.83 9.48 -17.94
N SER A 290 8.62 8.17 -17.79
CA SER A 290 9.63 7.15 -18.05
C SER A 290 10.07 7.14 -19.51
N THR A 291 9.12 7.30 -20.45
CA THR A 291 9.40 7.42 -21.88
C THR A 291 10.18 8.69 -22.21
N LEU A 292 9.78 9.85 -21.66
CA LEU A 292 10.50 11.13 -21.81
C LEU A 292 11.94 11.07 -21.29
N GLN A 293 12.18 10.39 -20.16
CA GLN A 293 13.53 10.23 -19.60
C GLN A 293 14.47 9.40 -20.49
N ARG A 294 13.92 8.56 -21.37
CA ARG A 294 14.69 7.72 -22.30
C ARG A 294 14.92 8.38 -23.65
N LEU A 295 14.12 9.39 -23.99
CA LEU A 295 14.25 10.14 -25.23
C LEU A 295 15.36 11.19 -25.11
N ASN A 296 16.24 11.22 -26.10
CA ASN A 296 17.25 12.27 -26.21
C ASN A 296 16.60 13.56 -26.73
N PRO A 297 16.52 14.64 -25.92
CA PRO A 297 15.80 15.87 -26.29
C PRO A 297 16.49 16.63 -27.45
N VAL A 298 17.74 16.30 -27.78
CA VAL A 298 18.49 16.97 -28.86
C VAL A 298 18.28 16.27 -30.22
N GLU A 299 18.09 14.95 -30.22
CA GLU A 299 17.91 14.17 -31.45
C GLU A 299 16.43 14.05 -31.86
N ASN A 300 15.51 14.08 -30.90
CA ASN A 300 14.07 13.84 -31.12
C ASN A 300 13.19 14.99 -30.60
N ASP A 301 13.54 16.24 -30.90
CA ASP A 301 12.87 17.45 -30.36
C ASP A 301 11.34 17.45 -30.62
N ALA A 302 10.91 17.17 -31.85
CA ALA A 302 9.47 17.15 -32.18
C ALA A 302 8.67 16.11 -31.37
N GLN A 303 9.20 14.90 -31.24
CA GLN A 303 8.57 13.83 -30.46
C GLN A 303 8.59 14.13 -28.95
N TYR A 304 9.66 14.78 -28.48
CA TYR A 304 9.76 15.22 -27.08
C TYR A 304 8.70 16.26 -26.75
N GLN A 305 8.50 17.28 -27.60
CA GLN A 305 7.50 18.32 -27.40
C GLN A 305 6.07 17.78 -27.43
N GLU A 306 5.78 16.82 -28.31
CA GLU A 306 4.47 16.16 -28.41
C GLU A 306 4.14 15.41 -27.11
N ILE A 307 5.04 14.54 -26.65
CA ILE A 307 4.87 13.75 -25.43
C ILE A 307 4.84 14.65 -24.18
N PHE A 308 5.62 15.74 -24.17
CA PHE A 308 5.59 16.71 -23.08
C PHE A 308 4.26 17.47 -23.01
N THR A 309 3.67 17.82 -24.15
CA THR A 309 2.36 18.48 -24.19
C THR A 309 1.27 17.55 -23.68
N GLU A 310 1.30 16.28 -24.08
CA GLU A 310 0.40 15.24 -23.56
C GLU A 310 0.54 15.11 -22.04
N LEU A 311 1.78 15.05 -21.52
CA LEU A 311 2.05 14.98 -20.08
C LEU A 311 1.40 16.13 -19.31
N VAL A 312 1.54 17.37 -19.78
CA VAL A 312 0.95 18.56 -19.14
C VAL A 312 -0.58 18.47 -19.12
N GLY A 313 -1.19 18.04 -20.23
CA GLY A 313 -2.64 17.83 -20.31
C GLY A 313 -3.13 16.78 -19.30
N MET A 314 -2.42 15.67 -19.16
CA MET A 314 -2.75 14.62 -18.20
C MET A 314 -2.55 15.06 -16.74
N GLU A 315 -1.51 15.85 -16.44
CA GLU A 315 -1.33 16.40 -15.10
C GLU A 315 -2.45 17.37 -14.71
N ALA A 316 -2.94 18.19 -15.65
CA ALA A 316 -4.09 19.06 -15.44
C ALA A 316 -5.38 18.25 -15.22
N ALA A 317 -5.64 17.23 -16.06
CA ALA A 317 -6.79 16.34 -15.90
C ALA A 317 -6.77 15.62 -14.54
N ARG A 318 -5.61 15.10 -14.12
CA ARG A 318 -5.45 14.44 -12.82
C ARG A 318 -5.78 15.39 -11.66
N ARG A 319 -5.39 16.66 -11.76
CA ARG A 319 -5.70 17.65 -10.72
C ARG A 319 -7.21 17.85 -10.57
N VAL A 320 -7.93 17.99 -11.69
CA VAL A 320 -9.40 18.11 -11.67
C VAL A 320 -10.04 16.86 -11.05
N GLN A 321 -9.58 15.66 -11.41
CA GLN A 321 -10.11 14.41 -10.82
C GLN A 321 -9.83 14.33 -9.31
N LYS A 322 -8.68 14.82 -8.84
CA LYS A 322 -8.36 14.87 -7.42
C LYS A 322 -9.31 15.80 -6.65
N GLU A 323 -9.65 16.97 -7.20
CA GLU A 323 -10.59 17.92 -6.60
C GLU A 323 -12.01 17.32 -6.53
N LEU A 324 -12.46 16.67 -7.62
CA LEU A 324 -13.75 15.95 -7.66
C LEU A 324 -13.80 14.77 -6.69
N ALA A 325 -12.72 14.02 -6.55
CA ALA A 325 -12.64 12.89 -5.63
C ALA A 325 -12.78 13.33 -4.15
N LEU A 326 -12.28 14.52 -3.81
CA LEU A 326 -12.42 15.13 -2.48
C LEU A 326 -13.82 15.72 -2.22
N GLY A 327 -14.65 15.84 -3.25
CA GLY A 327 -16.00 16.38 -3.16
C GLY A 327 -16.05 17.89 -2.91
N GLU A 328 -15.07 18.65 -3.42
CA GLU A 328 -15.03 20.12 -3.36
C GLU A 328 -15.86 20.80 -4.47
N SER A 329 -16.99 20.21 -4.86
CA SER A 329 -17.90 20.76 -5.88
C SER A 329 -19.34 20.68 -5.42
#